data_AF-A0A7Y5PN77-F1
#
_entry.id   AF-A0A7Y5PN77-F1
#
_cell.length_a   1.000
_cell.length_b   1.000
_cell.length_c   1.000
_cell.angle_alpha   90.00
_cell.angle_beta   90.00
_cell.angle_gamma   90.00
#
_symmetry.space_group_name_H-M   'P 1'
#
loop_
_entity.id
_entity.type
_entity.pdbx_description
1 polymer ?
#
loop_
_entity_poly.entity_id
_entity_poly.type
_entity_poly.pdbx_seq_one_letter_code
_entity_poly.pdbx_strand_id
1 'polypeptide(L)'
;MPAGTTVPGWSAQVAIVGGGPAGLMAAEALLDAGASVDVYDAMPTLGRKFLLAGKGGLNLTHSEPLDAFISRYGSRSSDVARWLQVLGPQALREWAQSLGVTTFVGTSGRVFPSEMKAAPLLRAWLHWLRARGLRVHARHRWNGELERDMPTDAPDGG
;
A
#
# COMPACT_ATOMS: atom_id res chain seq x y z
N MET A 1 -2.87 12.11 -24.42
CA MET A 1 -3.92 11.30 -23.76
C MET A 1 -4.02 9.97 -24.48
N PRO A 2 -3.65 8.83 -23.87
CA PRO A 2 -4.11 7.55 -24.36
C PRO A 2 -5.52 7.25 -23.80
N ALA A 3 -6.33 6.60 -24.63
CA ALA A 3 -7.72 6.28 -24.39
C ALA A 3 -7.94 5.40 -23.16
N GLY A 4 -9.04 5.65 -22.46
CA GLY A 4 -9.49 4.92 -21.29
C GLY A 4 -9.65 3.44 -21.59
N THR A 5 -8.77 2.64 -21.00
CA THR A 5 -9.04 1.22 -20.75
C THR A 5 -9.88 1.18 -19.48
N THR A 6 -11.20 1.08 -19.62
CA THR A 6 -12.07 0.68 -18.51
C THR A 6 -11.65 -0.73 -18.10
N VAL A 7 -10.89 -0.82 -17.02
CA VAL A 7 -10.76 -2.07 -16.27
C VAL A 7 -12.18 -2.53 -15.92
N PRO A 8 -12.54 -3.81 -16.12
CA PRO A 8 -13.84 -4.30 -15.68
C PRO A 8 -13.97 -3.93 -14.21
N GLY A 9 -15.01 -3.15 -13.86
CA GLY A 9 -15.20 -2.72 -12.49
C GLY A 9 -15.38 -3.96 -11.63
N TRP A 10 -14.39 -4.28 -10.80
CA TRP A 10 -14.55 -5.34 -9.83
C TRP A 10 -15.61 -4.85 -8.84
N SER A 11 -16.84 -5.34 -8.94
CA SER A 11 -17.81 -5.29 -7.85
C SER A 11 -17.42 -6.28 -6.74
N ALA A 12 -16.12 -6.42 -6.49
CA ALA A 12 -15.55 -7.32 -5.51
C ALA A 12 -15.40 -6.58 -4.19
N GLN A 13 -15.82 -7.23 -3.12
CA GLN A 13 -15.47 -6.83 -1.76
C GLN A 13 -14.15 -7.52 -1.40
N VAL A 14 -13.17 -6.74 -0.95
CA VAL A 14 -11.84 -7.23 -0.62
C VAL A 14 -11.52 -6.89 0.82
N ALA A 15 -11.26 -7.92 1.62
CA ALA A 15 -10.72 -7.78 2.96
C ALA A 15 -9.19 -7.85 2.92
N ILE A 16 -8.53 -6.87 3.51
CA ILE A 16 -7.08 -6.82 3.68
C ILE A 16 -6.76 -6.99 5.16
N VAL A 17 -5.93 -7.98 5.49
CA VAL A 17 -5.47 -8.22 6.85
C VAL A 17 -4.09 -7.56 7.04
N GLY A 18 -4.08 -6.46 7.79
CA GLY A 18 -2.89 -5.70 8.18
C GLY A 18 -2.87 -4.29 7.60
N GLY A 19 -3.02 -3.29 8.47
CA GLY A 19 -2.92 -1.86 8.16
C GLY A 19 -1.50 -1.31 8.12
N GLY A 20 -0.52 -2.13 7.73
CA GLY A 20 0.85 -1.68 7.50
C GLY A 20 1.02 -0.98 6.14
N PRO A 21 2.24 -0.52 5.79
CA PRO A 21 2.50 0.15 4.52
C PRO A 21 2.09 -0.69 3.30
N ALA A 22 2.40 -1.99 3.30
CA ALA A 22 2.03 -2.87 2.20
C ALA A 22 0.51 -3.03 2.04
N GLY A 23 -0.22 -3.23 3.15
CA GLY A 23 -1.68 -3.36 3.11
C GLY A 23 -2.39 -2.08 2.72
N LEU A 24 -1.87 -0.91 3.14
CA LEU A 24 -2.40 0.39 2.72
C LEU A 24 -2.13 0.68 1.23
N MET A 25 -0.95 0.30 0.71
CA MET A 25 -0.68 0.42 -0.74
C MET A 25 -1.59 -0.51 -1.56
N ALA A 26 -1.82 -1.74 -1.08
CA ALA A 26 -2.76 -2.65 -1.72
C ALA A 26 -4.19 -2.09 -1.70
N ALA A 27 -4.61 -1.50 -0.57
CA ALA A 27 -5.91 -0.85 -0.47
C ALA A 27 -6.07 0.30 -1.48
N GLU A 28 -5.03 1.14 -1.64
CA GLU A 28 -5.05 2.23 -2.62
C GLU A 28 -5.26 1.70 -4.04
N ALA A 29 -4.45 0.73 -4.46
CA ALA A 29 -4.55 0.13 -5.79
C ALA A 29 -5.91 -0.53 -6.05
N LEU A 30 -6.50 -1.19 -5.05
CA LEU A 30 -7.82 -1.81 -5.17
C LEU A 30 -8.95 -0.78 -5.25
N LEU A 31 -8.83 0.32 -4.49
CA LEU A 31 -9.77 1.44 -4.57
C LEU A 31 -9.66 2.16 -5.92
N ASP A 32 -8.45 2.32 -6.48
CA ASP A 32 -8.24 2.82 -7.85
C ASP A 32 -8.92 1.93 -8.90
N ALA A 33 -8.95 0.61 -8.66
CA ALA A 33 -9.63 -0.35 -9.52
C ALA A 33 -11.16 -0.43 -9.31
N GLY A 34 -11.71 0.36 -8.38
CA GLY A 34 -13.16 0.41 -8.10
C GLY A 34 -13.68 -0.66 -7.15
N ALA A 35 -12.80 -1.41 -6.47
CA ALA A 35 -13.21 -2.40 -5.49
C ALA A 35 -13.71 -1.76 -4.18
N SER A 36 -14.56 -2.49 -3.45
CA SER A 36 -14.92 -2.16 -2.07
C SER A 36 -13.88 -2.75 -1.13
N VAL A 37 -13.18 -1.93 -0.35
CA VAL A 37 -12.04 -2.39 0.47
C VAL A 37 -12.27 -2.19 1.96
N ASP A 38 -12.07 -3.26 2.73
CA ASP A 38 -12.08 -3.30 4.18
C ASP A 38 -10.68 -3.69 4.69
N VAL A 39 -10.04 -2.84 5.51
CA VAL A 39 -8.74 -3.15 6.13
C VAL A 39 -8.94 -3.50 7.61
N TYR A 40 -8.51 -4.69 7.99
CA TYR A 40 -8.49 -5.18 9.37
C TYR A 40 -7.09 -5.05 9.96
N ASP A 41 -6.99 -4.57 11.20
CA ASP A 41 -5.71 -4.54 11.91
C ASP A 41 -5.91 -4.90 13.39
N ALA A 42 -4.98 -5.68 13.94
CA ALA A 42 -5.00 -6.07 15.34
C ALA A 42 -4.80 -4.88 16.29
N MET A 43 -4.20 -3.80 15.80
CA MET A 43 -3.90 -2.59 16.58
C MET A 43 -5.05 -1.57 16.53
N PRO A 44 -5.09 -0.62 17.49
CA PRO A 44 -6.12 0.43 17.50
C PRO A 44 -6.00 1.45 16.36
N THR A 45 -4.82 1.55 15.74
CA THR A 45 -4.56 2.49 14.64
C THR A 45 -3.73 1.81 13.56
N LEU A 46 -3.99 2.17 12.30
CA LEU A 46 -3.18 1.73 11.16
C LEU A 46 -1.81 2.43 11.14
N GLY A 47 -0.89 1.89 10.34
CA GLY A 47 0.40 2.52 10.02
C GLY A 47 1.38 2.60 11.19
N ARG A 48 1.17 1.87 12.29
CA ARG A 48 2.09 1.92 13.45
C ARG A 48 3.53 1.56 13.08
N LYS A 49 3.75 0.54 12.25
CA LYS A 49 5.08 0.18 11.75
C LYS A 49 5.69 1.28 10.86
N PHE A 50 4.87 1.98 10.08
CA PHE A 50 5.30 3.13 9.27
C PHE A 50 5.83 4.26 10.16
N LEU A 51 5.11 4.58 11.25
CA LEU A 51 5.56 5.57 12.23
C LEU A 51 6.83 5.14 12.98
N LEU A 52 6.96 3.85 13.31
CA LEU A 52 8.16 3.31 13.94
C LEU A 52 9.39 3.42 13.03
N ALA A 53 9.27 3.06 11.75
CA ALA A 53 10.31 3.28 10.74
C ALA A 53 10.64 4.78 10.56
N GLY A 54 9.65 5.63 10.83
CA GLY A 54 9.72 7.07 10.76
C GLY A 54 10.44 7.80 11.89
N LYS A 55 10.83 7.12 12.99
CA LYS A 55 11.44 7.80 14.17
C LYS A 55 12.71 8.59 13.82
N GLY A 56 13.47 8.14 12.83
CA GLY A 56 14.66 8.83 12.32
C GLY A 56 14.42 9.65 11.05
N GLY A 57 13.18 9.99 10.74
CA GLY A 57 12.83 10.80 9.55
C GLY A 57 12.05 10.09 8.46
N LEU A 58 11.91 8.76 8.53
CA LEU A 58 11.37 7.89 7.48
C LEU A 58 12.25 7.86 6.22
N ASN A 59 13.14 6.89 6.15
CA ASN A 59 13.82 6.56 4.90
C ASN A 59 12.80 5.94 3.94
N LEU A 60 12.25 6.75 3.03
CA LEU A 60 11.17 6.36 2.12
C LEU A 60 11.68 5.47 0.99
N THR A 61 12.83 5.82 0.42
CA THR A 61 13.46 5.10 -0.69
C THR A 61 14.93 5.53 -0.86
N HIS A 62 15.58 5.17 -1.97
CA HIS A 62 16.97 5.53 -2.27
C HIS A 62 17.11 6.20 -3.65
N SER A 63 18.10 7.07 -3.82
CA SER A 63 18.37 7.83 -5.04
C SER A 63 19.39 7.18 -5.98
N GLU A 64 19.69 5.89 -5.80
CA GLU A 64 20.66 5.20 -6.66
C GLU A 64 20.02 4.82 -8.00
N PRO A 65 20.80 4.55 -9.05
CA PRO A 65 20.26 4.04 -10.31
C PRO A 65 19.41 2.78 -10.09
N LEU A 66 18.31 2.66 -10.83
CA LEU A 66 17.32 1.59 -10.62
C LEU A 66 17.92 0.18 -10.67
N ASP A 67 18.84 -0.07 -11.60
CA ASP A 67 19.51 -1.37 -11.72
C ASP A 67 20.34 -1.72 -10.47
N ALA A 68 21.05 -0.74 -9.91
CA ALA A 68 21.80 -0.89 -8.67
C ALA A 68 20.86 -1.10 -7.46
N PHE A 69 19.72 -0.41 -7.44
CA PHE A 69 18.70 -0.61 -6.41
C PHE A 69 18.10 -2.02 -6.47
N ILE A 70 17.77 -2.52 -7.67
CA ILE A 70 17.25 -3.87 -7.92
C ILE A 70 18.26 -4.94 -7.47
N SER A 71 19.55 -4.75 -7.74
CA SER A 71 20.57 -5.75 -7.38
C SER A 71 20.70 -5.98 -5.87
N ARG A 72 20.29 -5.01 -5.04
CA ARG A 72 20.30 -5.15 -3.57
C ARG A 72 19.33 -6.21 -3.03
N TYR A 73 18.37 -6.65 -3.84
CA TYR A 73 17.41 -7.70 -3.48
C TYR A 73 17.95 -9.12 -3.71
N GLY A 74 19.21 -9.25 -4.14
CA GLY A 74 19.93 -10.52 -4.23
C GLY A 74 19.26 -11.53 -5.16
N SER A 75 19.03 -12.76 -4.68
CA SER A 75 18.44 -13.85 -5.46
C SER A 75 17.01 -13.58 -5.94
N ARG A 76 16.32 -12.59 -5.35
CA ARG A 76 14.95 -12.19 -5.71
C ARG A 76 14.91 -10.94 -6.60
N SER A 77 16.05 -10.46 -7.07
CA SER A 77 16.16 -9.26 -7.92
C SER A 77 15.26 -9.31 -9.15
N SER A 78 15.16 -10.45 -9.83
CA SER A 78 14.32 -10.63 -11.01
C SER A 78 12.82 -10.49 -10.70
N ASP A 79 12.35 -11.06 -9.59
CA ASP A 79 10.97 -10.94 -9.14
C ASP A 79 10.65 -9.51 -8.70
N VAL A 80 11.55 -8.91 -7.91
CA VAL A 80 11.39 -7.55 -7.39
C VAL A 80 11.47 -6.50 -8.51
N ALA A 81 12.29 -6.71 -9.54
CA ALA A 81 12.39 -5.83 -10.69
C ALA A 81 11.02 -5.60 -11.35
N ARG A 82 10.20 -6.65 -11.47
CA ARG A 82 8.85 -6.53 -12.03
C ARG A 82 7.95 -5.61 -11.20
N TRP A 83 8.07 -5.67 -9.88
CA TRP A 83 7.30 -4.80 -8.98
C TRP A 83 7.83 -3.36 -9.00
N LEU A 84 9.15 -3.18 -9.03
CA LEU A 84 9.78 -1.85 -9.07
C LEU A 84 9.62 -1.12 -10.40
N GLN A 85 9.31 -1.83 -11.49
CA GLN A 85 8.86 -1.20 -12.75
C GLN A 85 7.51 -0.51 -12.60
N VAL A 86 6.64 -0.99 -11.71
CA VAL A 86 5.33 -0.39 -11.43
C VAL A 86 5.43 0.67 -10.32
N LEU A 87 6.09 0.34 -9.21
CA LEU A 87 6.24 1.23 -8.06
C LEU A 87 7.70 1.33 -7.62
N GLY A 88 8.49 2.04 -8.43
CA GLY A 88 9.91 2.28 -8.18
C GLY A 88 10.20 3.46 -7.24
N PRO A 89 11.49 3.75 -6.96
CA PRO A 89 11.91 4.86 -6.09
C PRO A 89 11.35 6.22 -6.50
N GLN A 90 11.37 6.54 -7.79
CA GLN A 90 10.86 7.82 -8.29
C GLN A 90 9.34 7.91 -8.15
N ALA A 91 8.61 6.84 -8.48
CA ALA A 91 7.15 6.76 -8.28
C ALA A 91 6.76 6.94 -6.80
N LEU A 92 7.54 6.42 -5.85
CA LEU A 92 7.31 6.66 -4.41
C LEU A 92 7.48 8.13 -4.00
N ARG A 93 8.41 8.86 -4.64
CA ARG A 93 8.59 10.30 -4.36
C ARG A 93 7.43 11.11 -4.93
N GLU A 94 6.98 10.77 -6.13
CA GLU A 94 5.80 11.38 -6.77
C GLU A 94 4.52 11.09 -5.99
N TRP A 95 4.37 9.88 -5.46
CA TRP A 95 3.28 9.52 -4.55
C TRP A 95 3.31 10.34 -3.26
N ALA A 96 4.48 10.53 -2.64
CA ALA A 96 4.58 11.41 -1.47
C ALA A 96 4.20 12.86 -1.82
N GLN A 97 4.64 13.33 -2.99
CA GLN A 97 4.32 14.67 -3.49
C GLN A 97 2.82 14.86 -3.77
N SER A 98 2.12 13.86 -4.30
CA SER A 98 0.67 13.92 -4.54
C SER A 98 -0.13 14.01 -3.24
N LEU A 99 0.42 13.52 -2.14
CA LEU A 99 -0.09 13.68 -0.78
C LEU A 99 0.36 14.99 -0.11
N GLY A 100 1.02 15.88 -0.85
CA GLY A 100 1.49 17.19 -0.38
C GLY A 100 2.81 17.14 0.40
N VAL A 101 3.53 16.02 0.40
CA VAL A 101 4.79 15.85 1.13
C VAL A 101 5.97 15.83 0.16
N THR A 102 6.74 16.92 0.16
CA THR A 102 7.99 17.00 -0.60
C THR A 102 9.07 16.09 0.01
N THR A 103 10.03 15.66 -0.81
CA THR A 103 11.15 14.80 -0.38
C THR A 103 12.50 15.38 -0.77
N PHE A 104 13.53 15.06 0.00
CA PHE A 104 14.93 15.39 -0.31
C PHE A 104 15.83 14.16 -0.23
N VAL A 105 16.98 14.23 -0.89
CA VAL A 105 18.02 13.19 -0.87
C VAL A 105 19.07 13.56 0.16
N GLY A 106 19.28 12.70 1.15
CA GLY A 106 20.36 12.87 2.13
C GLY A 106 21.72 12.49 1.56
N THR A 107 22.79 12.81 2.29
CA THR A 107 24.18 12.54 1.87
C THR A 107 24.50 11.06 1.63
N SER A 108 23.70 10.15 2.21
CA SER A 108 23.82 8.70 2.00
C SER A 108 23.01 8.16 0.82
N GLY A 109 22.34 9.01 0.03
CA GLY A 109 21.43 8.60 -1.04
C GLY A 109 20.03 8.17 -0.56
N ARG A 110 19.83 8.04 0.75
CA ARG A 110 18.51 7.83 1.36
C ARG A 110 17.59 9.04 1.14
N VAL A 111 16.32 8.77 0.86
CA VAL A 111 15.31 9.79 0.56
C VAL A 111 14.35 9.93 1.73
N PHE A 112 14.13 11.16 2.17
CA PHE A 112 13.30 11.48 3.33
C PHE A 112 12.24 12.53 3.00
N PRO A 113 11.08 12.54 3.68
CA PRO A 113 10.21 13.71 3.76
C PRO A 113 10.98 14.96 4.20
N SER A 114 10.72 16.11 3.59
CA SER A 114 11.40 17.39 3.92
C SER A 114 11.30 17.79 5.38
N GLU A 115 10.18 17.47 6.04
CA GLU A 115 9.97 17.74 7.46
C GLU A 115 10.61 16.70 8.41
N MET A 116 11.28 15.67 7.88
CA MET A 116 11.87 14.56 8.64
C MET A 116 10.87 13.91 9.61
N LYS A 117 9.61 13.81 9.20
CA LYS A 117 8.52 13.22 10.00
C LYS A 117 7.65 12.33 9.12
N ALA A 118 7.40 11.10 9.59
CA ALA A 118 6.46 10.18 8.93
C ALA A 118 4.98 10.56 9.14
N ALA A 119 4.67 11.22 10.27
CA ALA A 119 3.29 11.41 10.70
C ALA A 119 2.45 12.28 9.74
N PRO A 120 2.96 13.39 9.16
CA PRO A 120 2.22 14.16 8.15
C PRO A 120 1.86 13.30 6.93
N LEU A 121 2.81 12.55 6.38
CA LEU A 121 2.60 11.68 5.23
C LEU A 121 1.55 10.60 5.51
N LEU A 122 1.67 9.87 6.63
CA LEU A 122 0.68 8.85 7.00
C LEU A 122 -0.72 9.45 7.20
N ARG A 123 -0.81 10.64 7.78
CA ARG A 123 -2.10 11.32 8.02
C ARG A 123 -2.76 11.69 6.70
N ALA A 124 -2.01 12.32 5.80
CA ALA A 124 -2.49 12.68 4.46
C ALA A 124 -2.94 11.43 3.69
N TRP A 125 -2.14 10.37 3.74
CA TRP A 125 -2.46 9.11 3.09
C TRP A 125 -3.75 8.46 3.63
N LEU A 126 -3.89 8.33 4.94
CA LEU A 126 -5.10 7.74 5.54
C LEU A 126 -6.34 8.61 5.29
N HIS A 127 -6.19 9.93 5.23
CA HIS A 127 -7.28 10.82 4.86
C HIS A 127 -7.70 10.58 3.40
N TRP A 128 -6.74 10.52 2.48
CA TRP A 128 -6.96 10.23 1.06
C TRP A 128 -7.70 8.90 0.85
N LEU A 129 -7.24 7.81 1.50
CA LEU A 129 -7.88 6.51 1.37
C LEU A 129 -9.33 6.49 1.90
N ARG A 130 -9.58 7.14 3.04
CA ARG A 130 -10.93 7.23 3.62
C ARG A 130 -11.87 8.04 2.75
N ALA A 131 -11.40 9.14 2.17
CA ALA A 131 -12.18 9.94 1.23
C ALA A 131 -12.61 9.13 -0.01
N ARG A 132 -11.88 8.06 -0.32
CA ARG A 132 -12.14 7.13 -1.42
C ARG A 132 -12.93 5.88 -1.01
N GLY A 133 -13.44 5.84 0.21
CA GLY A 133 -14.31 4.76 0.68
C GLY A 133 -13.61 3.61 1.41
N LEU A 134 -12.34 3.76 1.79
CA LEU A 134 -11.68 2.76 2.64
C LEU A 134 -12.40 2.59 3.98
N ARG A 135 -12.80 1.34 4.28
CA ARG A 135 -13.35 0.95 5.59
C ARG A 135 -12.26 0.36 6.47
N VAL A 136 -12.24 0.73 7.75
CA VAL A 136 -11.18 0.34 8.68
C VAL A 136 -11.76 -0.33 9.91
N HIS A 137 -11.28 -1.55 10.17
CA HIS A 137 -11.67 -2.40 11.29
C HIS A 137 -10.48 -2.61 12.22
N ALA A 138 -10.29 -1.67 13.13
CA ALA A 138 -9.21 -1.74 14.13
C ALA A 138 -9.53 -2.75 15.24
N ARG A 139 -8.51 -3.20 15.98
CA ARG A 139 -8.62 -4.21 17.05
C ARG A 139 -9.21 -5.56 16.60
N HIS A 140 -9.03 -5.91 15.33
CA HIS A 140 -9.45 -7.21 14.79
C HIS A 140 -8.21 -8.06 14.48
N ARG A 141 -8.08 -9.17 15.19
CA ARG A 141 -7.01 -10.14 14.95
C ARG A 141 -7.55 -11.28 14.10
N TRP A 142 -6.90 -11.52 12.98
CA TRP A 142 -7.15 -12.70 12.16
C TRP A 142 -6.75 -13.97 12.91
N ASN A 143 -7.65 -14.96 12.95
CA ASN A 143 -7.45 -16.26 13.61
C ASN A 143 -6.76 -17.29 12.71
N GLY A 144 -6.71 -17.07 11.38
CA GLY A 144 -6.10 -18.00 10.43
C GLY A 144 -7.11 -18.78 9.59
N GLU A 145 -8.41 -18.67 9.87
CA GLU A 145 -9.43 -19.57 9.33
C GLU A 145 -10.38 -18.82 8.40
N LEU A 146 -10.50 -19.28 7.15
CA LEU A 146 -11.51 -18.84 6.22
C LEU A 146 -12.59 -19.92 6.14
N GLU A 147 -13.74 -19.65 6.72
CA GLU A 147 -14.94 -20.42 6.42
C GLU A 147 -15.47 -19.96 5.06
N ARG A 148 -15.61 -20.91 4.13
CA ARG A 148 -16.34 -20.67 2.90
C ARG A 148 -17.78 -21.06 3.15
N ASP A 149 -18.70 -20.10 3.03
CA ASP A 149 -20.08 -20.46 2.80
C ASP A 149 -20.15 -21.19 1.45
N MET A 150 -20.39 -22.50 1.51
CA MET A 150 -20.84 -23.26 0.35
C MET A 150 -22.29 -22.85 0.08
N PRO A 151 -22.66 -22.42 -1.13
CA PRO A 151 -24.07 -22.16 -1.45
C PRO A 151 -24.88 -23.42 -1.14
N THR A 152 -25.85 -23.31 -0.24
CA THR A 152 -26.70 -24.42 0.21
C THR A 152 -27.71 -24.91 -0.83
N ASP A 153 -27.77 -24.26 -2.01
CA ASP A 153 -28.68 -24.61 -3.09
C ASP A 153 -27.92 -25.24 -4.28
N ALA A 154 -27.35 -26.42 -4.07
CA ALA A 154 -27.20 -27.35 -5.20
C ALA A 154 -28.54 -28.10 -5.31
N PRO A 155 -29.34 -27.91 -6.39
CA PRO A 155 -30.56 -28.67 -6.55
C PRO A 155 -30.18 -30.16 -6.62
N ASP A 156 -30.79 -30.96 -5.75
CA ASP A 156 -30.70 -32.42 -5.80
C ASP A 156 -31.07 -32.86 -7.22
N GLY A 157 -30.09 -33.43 -7.93
CA GLY A 157 -30.30 -33.99 -9.26
C GLY A 157 -31.31 -35.13 -9.18
N GLY A 158 -32.47 -34.93 -9.81
CA GLY A 158 -33.42 -35.98 -10.14
C GLY A 158 -33.00 -36.76 -11.39
#